data_AF-A0A937PJ38-F1
#
_entry.id   AF-A0A937PJ38-F1
#
_cell.length_a   1.000
_cell.length_b   1.000
_cell.length_c   1.000
_cell.angle_alpha   90.00
_cell.angle_beta   90.00
_cell.angle_gamma   90.00
#
_symmetry.space_group_name_H-M   'P 1'
#
loop_
_entity.id
_entity.type
_entity.pdbx_description
1 polymer ?
#
loop_
_entity_poly.entity_id
_entity_poly.type
_entity_poly.pdbx_seq_one_letter_code
_entity_poly.pdbx_strand_id
1 'polypeptide(L)'
;MPTLDPNKLKIGDVILVASRKVPVRKLQEKAGYGESSKWTHVAGSLGGLTAIEARLPRSRLIDLQKEYVDKGCRIKVMRRRGQAEMFYAFSGFLYQ
;
A
#
# COMPACT_ATOMS: atom_id res chain seq x y z
N MET A 1 10.84 -0.85 -17.62
CA MET A 1 10.62 -0.84 -16.14
C MET A 1 9.43 -1.72 -15.83
N PRO A 2 9.33 -2.34 -14.64
CA PRO A 2 8.13 -3.11 -14.27
C PRO A 2 6.89 -2.20 -14.27
N THR A 3 5.78 -2.71 -14.80
CA THR A 3 4.50 -1.99 -14.87
C THR A 3 3.48 -2.71 -14.01
N LEU A 4 2.77 -1.96 -13.16
CA LEU A 4 1.69 -2.50 -12.36
C LEU A 4 0.45 -2.73 -13.23
N ASP A 5 -0.20 -3.88 -13.02
CA ASP A 5 -1.51 -4.16 -13.59
C ASP A 5 -2.59 -3.55 -12.68
N PRO A 6 -3.33 -2.51 -13.14
CA PRO A 6 -4.35 -1.85 -12.33
C PRO A 6 -5.48 -2.81 -11.91
N ASN A 7 -5.74 -3.87 -12.67
CA ASN A 7 -6.84 -4.79 -12.38
C ASN A 7 -6.60 -5.64 -11.13
N LYS A 8 -5.33 -5.78 -10.71
CA LYS A 8 -4.93 -6.58 -9.55
C LYS A 8 -4.99 -5.81 -8.23
N LEU A 9 -5.07 -4.49 -8.28
CA LEU A 9 -5.14 -3.62 -7.10
C LEU A 9 -6.59 -3.26 -6.83
N LYS A 10 -7.08 -3.54 -5.62
CA LYS A 10 -8.45 -3.16 -5.21
C LYS A 10 -8.42 -2.30 -3.95
N ILE A 11 -9.51 -1.57 -3.75
CA ILE A 11 -9.76 -0.80 -2.53
C ILE A 11 -9.47 -1.67 -1.30
N GLY A 12 -8.73 -1.10 -0.36
CA GLY A 12 -8.38 -1.74 0.91
C GLY A 12 -7.15 -2.62 0.88
N ASP A 13 -6.45 -2.77 -0.25
CA ASP A 13 -5.09 -3.32 -0.24
C ASP A 13 -4.14 -2.38 0.52
N VAL A 14 -3.24 -2.97 1.29
CA VAL A 14 -2.13 -2.29 1.96
C VAL A 14 -0.87 -2.40 1.10
N ILE A 15 -0.21 -1.29 0.85
CA ILE A 15 0.96 -1.22 -0.01
C ILE A 15 2.16 -0.86 0.85
N LEU A 16 3.07 -1.82 1.02
CA LEU A 16 4.36 -1.59 1.66
C LEU A 16 5.36 -1.13 0.61
N VAL A 17 6.11 -0.07 0.92
CA VAL A 17 7.07 0.53 -0.02
C VAL A 17 8.47 0.52 0.58
N ALA A 18 9.41 -0.07 -0.15
CA ALA A 18 10.83 0.05 0.12
C ALA A 18 11.36 1.33 -0.54
N SER A 19 11.12 2.46 0.15
CA SER A 19 11.57 3.78 -0.30
C SER A 19 13.04 4.02 0.04
N ARG A 20 13.59 5.12 -0.48
CA ARG A 20 14.99 5.54 -0.23
C ARG A 20 15.17 6.28 1.12
N LYS A 21 14.20 6.22 2.04
CA LYS A 21 14.23 6.88 3.36
C LYS A 21 15.17 6.15 4.35
N VAL A 22 16.48 6.32 4.18
CA VAL A 22 17.52 5.72 5.03
C VAL A 22 17.29 5.97 6.54
N PRO A 23 16.89 7.18 6.99
CA PRO A 23 16.65 7.41 8.42
C PRO A 23 15.54 6.53 9.01
N VAL A 24 14.44 6.33 8.26
CA VAL A 24 13.31 5.49 8.70
C VAL A 24 13.76 4.04 8.79
N ARG A 25 14.50 3.55 7.80
CA ARG A 25 15.07 2.20 7.82
C ARG A 25 15.96 1.97 9.04
N LYS A 26 16.91 2.89 9.30
CA LYS A 26 17.81 2.79 10.47
C LYS A 26 17.04 2.79 11.80
N LEU A 27 15.98 3.61 11.90
CA LEU A 27 15.12 3.63 13.06
C LEU A 27 14.39 2.28 13.27
N GLN A 28 13.85 1.71 12.20
CA GLN A 28 13.21 0.38 12.22
C GLN A 28 14.22 -0.72 12.57
N GLU A 29 15.44 -0.68 12.03
CA GLU A 29 16.51 -1.63 12.35
C GLU A 29 16.86 -1.56 13.85
N LYS A 30 17.04 -0.36 14.39
CA LYS A 30 17.31 -0.14 15.83
C LYS A 30 16.17 -0.64 16.71
N ALA A 31 14.93 -0.57 16.23
CA ALA A 31 13.75 -1.06 16.93
C ALA A 31 13.50 -2.59 16.77
N GLY A 32 14.40 -3.32 16.10
CA GLY A 32 14.34 -4.78 16.02
C GLY A 32 13.42 -5.35 14.92
N TYR A 33 13.03 -4.54 13.93
CA TYR A 33 12.15 -5.00 12.83
C TYR A 33 12.84 -5.91 11.80
N GLY A 34 14.16 -6.10 11.89
CA GLY A 34 14.92 -7.02 11.03
C GLY A 34 14.69 -6.78 9.54
N GLU A 35 14.40 -7.84 8.79
CA GLU A 35 14.10 -7.80 7.35
C GLU A 35 12.90 -6.92 6.97
N SER A 36 12.01 -6.62 7.91
CA SER A 36 10.87 -5.74 7.67
C SER A 36 11.27 -4.25 7.62
N SER A 37 12.46 -3.91 8.11
CA SER A 37 12.96 -2.51 8.14
C SER A 37 13.20 -1.91 6.76
N LYS A 38 13.16 -2.71 5.69
CA LYS A 38 13.19 -2.19 4.32
C LYS A 38 11.90 -1.47 3.94
N TRP A 39 10.76 -1.81 4.57
CA TRP A 39 9.45 -1.21 4.30
C TRP A 39 9.31 0.10 5.08
N THR A 40 9.80 1.16 4.48
CA THR A 40 9.94 2.49 5.11
C THR A 40 8.72 3.39 4.91
N HIS A 41 7.73 2.95 4.14
CA HIS A 41 6.50 3.70 3.90
C HIS A 41 5.32 2.76 3.61
N VAL A 42 4.11 3.25 3.88
CA VAL A 42 2.85 2.53 3.68
C VAL A 42 1.83 3.43 2.99
N ALA A 43 1.08 2.86 2.05
CA ALA A 43 -0.07 3.49 1.42
C ALA A 43 -1.27 2.53 1.39
N GLY A 44 -2.49 3.07 1.31
CA GLY A 44 -3.72 2.31 1.11
C GLY A 44 -4.18 2.43 -0.34
N SER A 45 -4.52 1.31 -0.99
CA SER A 45 -5.09 1.32 -2.33
C SER A 45 -6.53 1.81 -2.31
N LEU A 46 -6.86 2.66 -3.29
CA LEU A 46 -8.23 3.03 -3.64
C LEU A 46 -8.72 2.27 -4.89
N GLY A 47 -8.05 1.18 -5.26
CA GLY A 47 -8.28 0.45 -6.50
C GLY A 47 -7.54 1.06 -7.70
N GLY A 48 -7.22 0.20 -8.69
CA GLY A 48 -6.39 0.63 -9.81
C GLY A 48 -5.01 1.10 -9.34
N LEU A 49 -4.45 2.11 -10.00
CA LEU A 49 -3.15 2.69 -9.62
C LEU A 49 -3.24 3.78 -8.55
N THR A 50 -4.45 4.13 -8.12
CA THR A 50 -4.65 5.21 -7.14
C THR A 50 -4.45 4.69 -5.73
N ALA A 51 -3.68 5.43 -4.94
CA ALA A 51 -3.51 5.18 -3.52
C ALA A 51 -3.61 6.45 -2.70
N ILE A 52 -3.94 6.30 -1.42
CA ILE A 52 -3.87 7.33 -0.41
C ILE A 52 -2.72 7.03 0.55
N GLU A 53 -1.97 8.06 0.92
CA GLU A 53 -0.89 7.93 1.88
C GLU A 53 -0.86 9.10 2.86
N ALA A 54 -0.29 8.86 4.04
CA ALA A 54 -0.01 9.90 5.00
C ALA A 54 1.13 10.78 4.49
N ARG A 55 0.87 12.09 4.46
CA ARG A 55 1.88 13.14 4.30
C ARG A 55 1.58 14.20 5.36
N LEU A 56 2.60 14.82 5.93
CA LEU A 56 2.37 15.93 6.85
C LEU A 56 2.16 17.22 6.06
N PRO A 57 1.14 18.04 6.37
CA PRO A 57 0.16 17.89 7.46
C PRO A 57 -1.11 17.09 7.08
N ARG A 58 -1.32 16.77 5.80
CA ARG A 58 -2.51 16.07 5.31
C ARG A 58 -2.16 14.92 4.37
N SER A 59 -2.95 13.86 4.45
CA SER A 59 -2.91 12.76 3.48
C SER A 59 -3.04 13.27 2.05
N ARG A 60 -2.46 12.54 1.10
CA ARG A 60 -2.55 12.86 -0.32
C ARG A 60 -2.90 11.63 -1.14
N LEU A 61 -3.53 11.89 -2.29
CA LEU A 61 -3.68 10.91 -3.35
C LEU A 61 -2.40 10.84 -4.18
N ILE A 62 -2.05 9.64 -4.61
CA ILE A 62 -0.90 9.37 -5.45
C ILE A 62 -1.24 8.35 -6.54
N ASP A 63 -0.49 8.41 -7.63
CA ASP A 63 -0.38 7.34 -8.63
C ASP A 63 0.79 6.45 -8.22
N LEU A 64 0.52 5.17 -7.93
CA LEU A 64 1.52 4.21 -7.44
C LEU A 64 2.65 3.95 -8.42
N GLN A 65 2.33 3.91 -9.72
CA GLN A 65 3.33 3.66 -10.76
C GLN A 65 4.32 4.83 -10.79
N LYS A 66 3.80 6.05 -10.92
CA LYS A 66 4.63 7.27 -11.01
C LYS A 66 5.36 7.58 -9.71
N GLU A 67 4.68 7.41 -8.57
CA GLU A 67 5.23 7.84 -7.28
C GLU A 67 6.32 6.88 -6.79
N TYR A 68 6.22 5.58 -7.08
CA TYR A 68 7.10 4.57 -6.52
C TYR A 68 7.84 3.74 -7.56
N VAL A 69 7.12 3.10 -8.48
CA VAL A 69 7.72 2.08 -9.37
C VAL A 69 8.66 2.73 -10.38
N ASP A 70 8.26 3.84 -11.00
CA ASP A 70 9.08 4.60 -11.95
C ASP A 70 10.32 5.20 -11.28
N LYS A 71 10.25 5.45 -9.97
CA LYS A 71 11.39 5.89 -9.14
C LYS A 71 12.27 4.73 -8.65
N GLY A 72 11.99 3.50 -9.09
CA GLY A 72 12.74 2.29 -8.73
C GLY A 72 12.51 1.80 -7.30
N CYS A 73 11.42 2.21 -6.65
CA CYS A 73 11.07 1.66 -5.34
C CYS A 73 10.47 0.27 -5.53
N ARG A 74 10.78 -0.65 -4.61
CA ARG A 74 10.09 -1.95 -4.54
C ARG A 74 8.82 -1.81 -3.74
N ILE A 75 7.75 -2.45 -4.19
CA ILE A 75 6.49 -2.48 -3.45
C ILE A 75 6.08 -3.92 -3.14
N LYS A 76 5.34 -4.10 -2.04
CA LYS A 76 4.64 -5.34 -1.70
C LYS A 76 3.19 -5.01 -1.41
N VAL A 77 2.28 -5.66 -2.12
CA VAL A 77 0.84 -5.52 -1.92
C VAL A 77 0.39 -6.59 -0.94
N MET A 78 -0.40 -6.20 0.05
CA MET A 78 -0.96 -7.06 1.07
C MET A 78 -2.46 -6.86 1.15
N ARG A 79 -3.20 -7.96 1.28
CA ARG A 79 -4.65 -7.95 1.46
C ARG A 79 -5.01 -8.72 2.72
N ARG A 80 -6.01 -8.24 3.46
CA ARG A 80 -6.55 -8.97 4.61
C ARG A 80 -7.25 -10.22 4.10
N ARG A 81 -6.97 -11.37 4.72
CA ARG A 81 -7.66 -12.64 4.45
C ARG A 81 -9.17 -12.47 4.74
N GLY A 82 -10.03 -12.97 3.85
CA GLY A 82 -11.50 -12.91 3.97
C GLY A 82 -12.13 -11.56 3.58
N GLN A 83 -11.35 -10.57 3.14
CA GLN A 83 -11.90 -9.24 2.81
C GLN A 83 -12.82 -9.24 1.57
N ALA A 84 -12.60 -10.14 0.62
CA ALA A 84 -13.50 -10.28 -0.53
C ALA A 84 -14.86 -10.87 -0.12
N GLU A 85 -14.90 -11.74 0.89
CA GLU A 85 -16.10 -12.44 1.35
C GLU A 85 -17.05 -11.52 2.14
N MET A 86 -16.51 -10.58 2.94
CA MET A 86 -17.33 -9.62 3.70
C MET A 86 -18.11 -8.63 2.81
N PHE A 87 -17.60 -8.27 1.63
CA PHE A 87 -18.31 -7.33 0.74
C PHE A 87 -19.64 -7.93 0.25
N TYR A 88 -19.65 -9.25 -0.03
CA TYR A 88 -20.87 -9.97 -0.41
C TYR A 88 -21.83 -10.18 0.77
N ALA A 89 -21.31 -10.41 1.98
CA ALA A 89 -22.14 -10.61 3.18
C ALA A 89 -22.96 -9.35 3.55
N PHE A 90 -22.38 -8.15 3.41
CA PHE A 90 -23.10 -6.90 3.69
C PHE A 90 -24.06 -6.49 2.55
N SER A 91 -23.74 -6.79 1.28
CA SER A 91 -24.67 -6.52 0.18
C SER A 91 -25.97 -7.33 0.26
N GLY A 92 -25.96 -8.49 0.95
CA GLY A 92 -27.18 -9.28 1.21
C GLY A 92 -28.08 -8.75 2.33
N PHE A 93 -27.57 -7.85 3.18
CA PHE A 93 -28.31 -7.27 4.32
C PHE A 93 -28.89 -5.88 4.03
N LEU A 94 -28.44 -5.23 2.96
CA LEU A 94 -28.89 -3.88 2.56
C LEU A 94 -30.02 -3.89 1.51
N TYR A 95 -30.49 -5.09 1.11
CA TYR A 95 -31.58 -5.29 0.16
C TYR A 95 -32.63 -6.29 0.67
N GLN A 96 -32.98 -6.21 1.97
CA GLN A 96 -34.19 -6.82 2.52
C GLN A 96 -35.06 -5.76 3.16
#